data_AF-A0A2I3RUX4-F1
#
_entry.id   AF-A0A2I3RUX4-F1
#
_cell.length_a   1.000
_cell.length_b   1.000
_cell.length_c   1.000
_cell.angle_alpha   90.00
_cell.angle_beta   90.00
_cell.angle_gamma   90.00
#
_symmetry.space_group_name_H-M   'P 1'
#
loop_
_entity.id
_entity.type
_entity.pdbx_description
1 polymer ?
#
loop_
_entity_poly.entity_id
_entity_poly.type
_entity_poly.pdbx_seq_one_letter_code
_entity_poly.pdbx_strand_id
1 'polypeptide(L)'
;MMDVSGVGFPSKVPWKKMSAEELENQYCPSRWVVRLGAEEALRTYSQIGIEATTRARATRKSLLHVPYGDGEGEKVDIYFPDESSEGRASLTRPVLGFAALPFFLFFHGGYWQSGRLFPGEWGL
;
A
#
# COMPACT_ATOMS: atom_id res chain seq x y z
N MET A 1 1.38 5.21 49.27
CA MET A 1 1.13 6.19 48.20
C MET A 1 2.49 6.73 47.82
N MET A 2 3.09 6.24 46.74
CA MET A 2 4.41 6.71 46.28
C MET A 2 4.17 7.90 45.34
N ASP A 3 4.73 9.03 45.72
CA ASP A 3 4.72 10.26 44.93
C ASP A 3 5.68 10.11 43.75
N VAL A 4 5.14 10.14 42.54
CA VAL A 4 5.88 10.10 41.26
C VAL A 4 5.91 11.52 40.70
N SER A 5 6.47 12.45 41.45
CA SER A 5 6.60 13.87 41.08
C SER A 5 7.88 14.19 40.28
N GLY A 6 8.66 13.19 39.87
CA GLY A 6 10.00 13.38 39.28
C GLY A 6 10.14 13.29 37.76
N VAL A 7 9.10 12.88 37.01
CA VAL A 7 9.26 12.71 35.54
C VAL A 7 8.79 13.97 34.85
N GLY A 8 9.71 14.93 34.67
CA GLY A 8 9.47 16.10 33.85
C GLY A 8 9.02 15.68 32.46
N PHE A 9 7.76 15.97 32.13
CA PHE A 9 7.25 15.78 30.77
C PHE A 9 8.15 16.57 29.81
N PRO A 10 8.67 15.97 28.72
CA PRO A 10 9.44 16.71 27.74
C PRO A 10 8.61 17.90 27.26
N SER A 11 9.12 19.12 27.49
CA SER A 11 8.33 20.36 27.34
C SER A 11 7.80 20.61 25.93
N LYS A 12 8.29 19.89 24.92
CA LYS A 12 7.74 19.77 23.55
C LYS A 12 8.11 18.40 22.97
N VAL A 13 7.19 17.79 22.22
CA VAL A 13 7.46 16.56 21.45
C VAL A 13 8.64 16.78 20.48
N PRO A 14 9.54 15.79 20.28
CA PRO A 14 10.84 16.00 19.63
C PRO A 14 10.76 16.66 18.24
N TRP A 15 9.79 16.29 17.42
CA TRP A 15 9.62 16.83 16.07
C TRP A 15 9.26 18.33 16.02
N LYS A 16 8.64 18.87 17.08
CA LYS A 16 8.32 20.32 17.16
C LYS A 16 9.55 21.21 17.35
N LYS A 17 10.71 20.62 17.63
CA LYS A 17 11.99 21.33 17.77
C LYS A 17 12.88 21.18 16.53
N MET A 18 12.49 20.32 15.58
CA MET A 18 13.24 20.08 14.35
C MET A 18 13.07 21.25 13.37
N SER A 19 14.08 21.50 12.55
CA SER A 19 13.97 22.43 11.42
C SER A 19 13.05 21.84 10.34
N ALA A 20 12.58 22.67 9.42
CA ALA A 20 11.78 22.20 8.29
C ALA A 20 12.57 21.20 7.41
N GLU A 21 13.87 21.44 7.21
CA GLU A 21 14.75 20.54 6.47
C GLU A 21 14.90 19.18 7.15
N GLU A 22 15.04 19.17 8.47
CA GLU A 22 15.11 17.91 9.22
C GLU A 22 13.78 17.16 9.16
N LEU A 23 12.65 17.87 9.25
CA LEU A 23 11.34 17.24 9.06
C LEU A 23 11.19 16.65 7.67
N GLU A 24 11.64 17.36 6.63
CA GLU A 24 11.64 16.83 5.25
C GLU A 24 12.46 15.53 5.16
N ASN A 25 13.64 15.49 5.80
CA ASN A 25 14.43 14.26 5.88
C ASN A 25 13.66 13.12 6.57
N GLN A 26 13.03 13.39 7.72
CA GLN A 26 12.32 12.37 8.52
C GLN A 26 11.07 11.84 7.80
N TYR A 27 10.37 12.68 7.03
CA TYR A 27 9.15 12.32 6.30
C TYR A 27 9.39 11.82 4.88
N CYS A 28 10.65 11.65 4.47
CA CYS A 28 11.02 11.13 3.16
C CYS A 28 11.61 9.70 3.31
N PRO A 29 10.77 8.64 3.34
CA PRO A 29 11.24 7.26 3.53
C PRO A 29 12.35 6.81 2.57
N SER A 30 12.41 7.36 1.36
CA SER A 30 13.46 7.05 0.40
C SER A 30 14.85 7.47 0.90
N ARG A 31 14.98 8.50 1.75
CA ARG A 31 16.25 8.91 2.36
C ARG A 31 16.77 7.94 3.43
N TRP A 32 15.93 7.01 3.87
CA TRP A 32 16.25 6.02 4.91
C TRP A 32 16.52 4.62 4.38
N VAL A 33 16.46 4.42 3.06
CA VAL A 33 16.75 3.11 2.47
C VAL A 33 18.26 2.83 2.52
N VAL A 34 18.64 1.63 2.97
CA VAL A 34 20.05 1.24 3.08
C VAL A 34 20.62 0.59 1.81
N ARG A 35 19.74 0.23 0.86
CA ARG A 35 20.08 -0.58 -0.31
C ARG A 35 20.54 0.25 -1.52
N LEU A 36 19.95 1.43 -1.69
CA LEU A 36 20.09 2.29 -2.87
C LEU A 36 20.08 3.76 -2.41
N GLY A 37 20.51 4.69 -3.26
CA GLY A 37 20.28 6.12 -3.01
C GLY A 37 18.79 6.46 -3.09
N ALA A 38 18.36 7.56 -2.45
CA ALA A 38 16.94 7.92 -2.33
C ALA A 38 16.20 7.99 -3.68
N GLU A 39 16.76 8.71 -4.65
CA GLU A 39 16.17 8.84 -5.99
C GLU A 39 16.12 7.51 -6.76
N GLU A 40 17.19 6.73 -6.66
CA GLU A 40 17.25 5.42 -7.28
C GLU A 40 16.24 4.45 -6.65
N ALA A 41 16.06 4.50 -5.33
CA ALA A 41 15.06 3.71 -4.63
C ALA A 41 13.64 4.04 -5.12
N LEU A 42 13.32 5.32 -5.33
CA LEU A 42 12.02 5.74 -5.88
C LEU A 42 11.82 5.24 -7.32
N ARG A 43 12.82 5.42 -8.18
CA ARG A 43 12.79 4.95 -9.57
C ARG A 43 12.59 3.43 -9.63
N THR A 44 13.38 2.68 -8.88
CA THR A 44 13.29 1.22 -8.83
C THR A 44 11.96 0.75 -8.25
N TYR A 45 11.45 1.39 -7.20
CA TYR A 45 10.13 1.07 -6.64
C TYR A 45 9.02 1.25 -7.68
N SER A 46 9.01 2.39 -8.38
CA SER A 46 8.03 2.68 -9.42
C SER A 46 8.10 1.66 -10.56
N GLN A 47 9.31 1.39 -11.06
CA GLN A 47 9.52 0.43 -12.15
C GLN A 47 9.05 -0.98 -11.77
N ILE A 48 9.44 -1.48 -10.59
CA ILE A 48 9.01 -2.80 -10.10
C ILE A 48 7.48 -2.84 -9.94
N GLY A 49 6.87 -1.78 -9.41
CA GLY A 49 5.41 -1.68 -9.26
C GLY A 49 4.67 -1.77 -10.60
N ILE A 50 5.16 -1.04 -11.61
CA ILE A 50 4.60 -1.07 -12.97
C ILE A 50 4.76 -2.46 -13.59
N GLU A 51 5.96 -3.05 -13.52
CA GLU A 51 6.24 -4.37 -14.09
C GLU A 51 5.42 -5.48 -13.41
N ALA A 52 5.32 -5.44 -12.07
CA ALA A 52 4.55 -6.41 -11.30
C ALA A 52 3.05 -6.30 -11.58
N THR A 53 2.51 -5.08 -11.64
CA THR A 53 1.10 -4.83 -11.96
C THR A 53 0.77 -5.27 -13.39
N THR A 54 1.62 -4.90 -14.36
CA THR A 54 1.48 -5.30 -15.76
C THR A 54 1.45 -6.83 -15.89
N ARG A 55 2.38 -7.51 -15.21
CA ARG A 55 2.45 -8.98 -15.19
C ARG A 55 1.21 -9.59 -14.56
N ALA A 56 0.78 -9.09 -13.40
CA ALA A 56 -0.41 -9.61 -12.71
C ALA A 56 -1.66 -9.51 -13.58
N ARG A 57 -1.85 -8.39 -14.29
CA ARG A 57 -2.96 -8.21 -15.24
C ARG A 57 -2.87 -9.13 -16.46
N ALA A 58 -1.66 -9.39 -16.96
CA ALA A 58 -1.46 -10.25 -18.11
C ALA A 58 -1.62 -11.74 -17.78
N THR A 59 -1.27 -12.17 -16.56
CA THR A 59 -1.24 -13.60 -16.21
C THR A 59 -2.39 -14.07 -15.35
N ARG A 60 -3.12 -13.17 -14.67
CA ARG A 60 -4.25 -13.55 -13.80
C ARG A 60 -5.59 -13.16 -14.41
N LYS A 61 -6.59 -13.99 -14.15
CA LYS A 61 -7.99 -13.60 -14.32
C LYS A 61 -8.26 -12.38 -13.43
N SER A 62 -8.78 -11.31 -14.02
CA SER A 62 -8.99 -10.05 -13.32
C SER A 62 -10.20 -9.28 -13.84
N LEU A 63 -10.84 -8.49 -12.97
CA LEU A 63 -11.71 -7.39 -13.34
C LEU A 63 -10.96 -6.10 -13.06
N LEU A 64 -10.69 -5.31 -14.09
CA LEU A 64 -9.93 -4.06 -13.96
C LEU A 64 -10.88 -2.87 -13.95
N HIS A 65 -10.49 -1.81 -13.25
CA HIS A 65 -11.21 -0.53 -13.24
C HIS A 65 -12.67 -0.63 -12.76
N VAL A 66 -12.98 -1.52 -11.81
CA VAL A 66 -14.32 -1.66 -11.24
C VAL A 66 -14.65 -0.40 -10.43
N PRO A 67 -15.66 0.41 -10.82
CA PRO A 67 -15.99 1.63 -10.09
C PRO A 67 -16.64 1.28 -8.74
N TYR A 68 -16.24 1.98 -7.68
CA TYR A 68 -16.93 1.95 -6.38
C TYR A 68 -17.53 3.31 -6.00
N GLY A 69 -17.22 4.35 -6.77
CA GLY A 69 -17.77 5.70 -6.65
C GLY A 69 -17.73 6.43 -7.99
N ASP A 70 -18.03 7.72 -7.97
CA ASP A 70 -18.18 8.56 -9.17
C ASP A 70 -16.89 9.30 -9.57
N GLY A 71 -15.88 9.33 -8.70
CA GLY A 71 -14.60 9.97 -8.94
C GLY A 71 -13.68 9.15 -9.85
N GLU A 72 -12.81 9.83 -10.59
CA GLU A 72 -11.93 9.16 -11.57
C GLU A 72 -10.96 8.14 -10.93
N GLY A 73 -10.52 8.40 -9.70
CA GLY A 73 -9.69 7.49 -8.90
C GLY A 73 -10.48 6.47 -8.06
N GLU A 74 -11.82 6.51 -8.07
CA GLU A 74 -12.69 5.66 -7.25
C GLU A 74 -12.95 4.31 -7.93
N LYS A 75 -11.85 3.61 -8.22
CA LYS A 75 -11.82 2.35 -8.97
C LYS A 75 -10.96 1.31 -8.25
N VAL A 76 -11.31 0.04 -8.38
CA VAL A 76 -10.55 -1.10 -7.84
C VAL A 76 -10.29 -2.14 -8.92
N ASP A 77 -9.11 -2.77 -8.87
CA ASP A 77 -8.81 -3.97 -9.64
C ASP A 77 -9.01 -5.22 -8.76
N ILE A 78 -9.76 -6.19 -9.26
CA ILE A 78 -10.03 -7.46 -8.58
C ILE A 78 -9.25 -8.55 -9.29
N TYR A 79 -8.31 -9.19 -8.59
CA TYR A 79 -7.53 -10.32 -9.09
C TYR A 79 -8.06 -11.61 -8.50
N PHE A 80 -8.40 -12.58 -9.35
CA PHE A 80 -8.88 -13.89 -8.89
C PHE A 80 -7.71 -14.84 -8.60
N PRO A 81 -7.90 -15.82 -7.71
CA PRO A 81 -6.95 -16.90 -7.52
C PRO A 81 -6.80 -17.74 -8.80
N ASP A 82 -5.68 -18.45 -8.94
CA ASP A 82 -5.49 -19.36 -10.05
C ASP A 82 -6.46 -20.55 -9.92
N GLU A 83 -6.89 -21.13 -11.05
CA GLU A 83 -7.88 -22.22 -11.10
C GLU A 83 -7.46 -23.46 -10.25
N SER A 84 -6.15 -23.67 -10.02
CA SER A 84 -5.63 -24.72 -9.12
C SER A 84 -5.92 -24.49 -7.62
N SER A 85 -6.30 -23.26 -7.24
CA SER A 85 -6.77 -22.89 -5.90
C SER A 85 -8.29 -22.99 -5.76
N GLU A 86 -9.04 -22.97 -6.86
CA GLU A 86 -10.49 -23.16 -6.83
C GLU A 86 -10.87 -24.58 -6.35
N GLY A 87 -10.08 -25.59 -6.73
CA GLY A 87 -10.20 -26.95 -6.21
C GLY A 87 -9.82 -27.11 -4.72
N ARG A 88 -9.02 -26.19 -4.17
CA ARG A 88 -8.59 -26.21 -2.75
C ARG A 88 -9.56 -25.48 -1.82
N ALA A 89 -10.28 -24.49 -2.35
CA ALA A 89 -11.44 -23.91 -1.68
C ALA A 89 -12.65 -24.87 -1.64
N SER A 90 -12.64 -25.93 -2.45
CA SER A 90 -13.70 -26.92 -2.58
C SER A 90 -13.58 -28.16 -1.65
N LEU A 91 -12.78 -28.11 -0.58
CA LEU A 91 -12.64 -29.27 0.32
C LEU A 91 -12.88 -29.03 1.81
N THR A 92 -13.46 -27.89 2.21
CA THR A 92 -14.00 -27.72 3.57
C THR A 92 -15.41 -27.14 3.55
N ARG A 93 -16.37 -28.04 3.28
CA ARG A 93 -17.80 -28.02 3.66
C ARG A 93 -18.71 -26.95 3.02
N PRO A 94 -19.77 -27.34 2.29
CA PRO A 94 -20.87 -26.45 1.99
C PRO A 94 -21.80 -26.39 3.20
N VAL A 95 -21.90 -25.23 3.84
CA VAL A 95 -23.04 -24.92 4.72
C VAL A 95 -23.62 -23.61 4.21
N LEU A 96 -24.76 -23.72 3.52
CA LEU A 96 -25.63 -22.63 3.04
C LEU A 96 -24.94 -21.47 2.28
N GLY A 97 -25.17 -21.42 0.96
CA GLY A 97 -25.27 -20.18 0.19
C GLY A 97 -24.06 -19.23 0.21
N PHE A 98 -23.28 -19.25 -0.87
CA PHE A 98 -22.04 -18.48 -1.11
C PHE A 98 -20.83 -18.97 -0.31
N ALA A 99 -19.95 -19.72 -0.97
CA ALA A 99 -18.60 -19.90 -0.48
C ALA A 99 -17.90 -18.52 -0.46
N ALA A 100 -17.85 -17.88 0.70
CA ALA A 100 -17.09 -16.65 0.89
C ALA A 100 -15.60 -17.00 0.86
N LEU A 101 -15.00 -16.93 -0.33
CA LEU A 101 -13.54 -16.99 -0.45
C LEU A 101 -12.93 -15.83 0.34
N PRO A 102 -11.81 -16.05 1.06
CA PRO A 102 -11.13 -14.95 1.74
C PRO A 102 -10.69 -13.91 0.69
N PHE A 103 -11.07 -12.66 0.90
CA PHE A 103 -10.62 -11.54 0.07
C PHE A 103 -9.49 -10.79 0.78
N PHE A 104 -8.48 -10.38 0.01
CA PHE A 104 -7.40 -9.52 0.47
C PHE A 104 -7.56 -8.15 -0.20
N LEU A 105 -7.71 -7.11 0.61
CA LEU A 105 -7.80 -5.73 0.14
C LEU A 105 -6.48 -5.02 0.39
N PHE A 106 -5.90 -4.46 -0.67
CA PHE A 106 -4.66 -3.70 -0.62
C PHE A 106 -4.92 -2.24 -0.92
N PHE A 107 -4.53 -1.36 0.00
CA PHE A 107 -4.53 0.09 -0.20
C PHE A 107 -3.09 0.56 -0.39
N HIS A 108 -2.82 1.29 -1.46
CA HIS A 108 -1.48 1.82 -1.74
C HIS A 108 -1.17 3.07 -0.90
N GLY A 109 0.12 3.34 -0.70
CA GLY A 109 0.62 4.57 -0.10
C GLY A 109 0.77 5.71 -1.12
N GLY A 110 1.80 6.55 -0.97
CA GLY A 110 2.03 7.70 -1.85
C GLY A 110 1.59 9.03 -1.25
N TYR A 111 1.58 9.13 0.08
CA TYR A 111 1.32 10.37 0.82
C TYR A 111 -0.01 11.05 0.45
N TRP A 112 -1.01 10.27 0.04
CA TRP A 112 -2.31 10.73 -0.49
C TRP A 112 -2.23 11.66 -1.72
N GLN A 113 -1.06 11.74 -2.36
CA GLN A 113 -0.80 12.61 -3.50
C GLN A 113 -0.44 11.82 -4.76
N SER A 114 0.11 10.60 -4.59
CA SER A 114 0.55 9.72 -5.68
C SER A 114 0.17 8.25 -5.41
N GLY A 115 0.59 7.34 -6.29
CA GLY A 115 0.46 5.89 -6.09
C GLY A 115 -0.63 5.18 -6.90
N ARG A 116 -1.17 5.81 -7.94
CA ARG A 116 -2.32 5.30 -8.72
C ARG A 116 -2.03 3.99 -9.43
N LEU A 117 -2.91 2.99 -9.28
CA LEU A 117 -2.77 1.65 -9.85
C LEU A 117 -2.83 1.55 -11.39
N PHE A 118 -3.05 2.65 -12.12
CA PHE A 118 -3.36 2.63 -13.55
C PHE A 118 -2.13 2.99 -14.40
N PRO A 119 -1.68 2.10 -15.32
CA PRO A 119 -0.62 2.41 -16.27
C PRO A 119 -1.02 3.63 -17.11
N GLY A 120 -0.22 4.69 -17.02
CA GLY A 120 -0.49 5.98 -17.66
C GLY A 120 -0.51 7.17 -16.69
N GLU A 121 -0.69 6.92 -15.39
CA GLU A 121 -0.80 7.99 -14.36
C GLU A 121 0.09 7.75 -13.13
N TRP A 122 1.21 7.04 -13.30
CA TRP A 122 2.29 7.04 -12.30
C TRP A 122 3.12 8.31 -12.46
N GLY A 123 2.49 9.47 -12.24
CA GLY A 123 3.20 10.74 -12.13
C GLY A 123 4.13 10.68 -10.92
N LEU A 124 5.43 10.69 -11.17
CA LEU A 124 6.45 11.19 -10.25
C LEU A 124 6.70 12.65 -10.60
#